data_AF-A0A1G8E2B9-F1
#
_entry.id   AF-A0A1G8E2B9-F1
#
_cell.length_a   1.000
_cell.length_b   1.000
_cell.length_c   1.000
_cell.angle_alpha   90.00
_cell.angle_beta   90.00
_cell.angle_gamma   90.00
#
_symmetry.space_group_name_H-M   'P 1'
#
loop_
_entity.id
_entity.type
_entity.pdbx_description
1 polymer ?
#
loop_
_entity_poly.entity_id
_entity_poly.type
_entity_poly.pdbx_seq_one_letter_code
_entity_poly.pdbx_strand_id
1 'polypeptide(L)'
;MCGIVGAVAQRNIVPVLIEGLRRLEYRGYDSCGVAVLANGEPQRARSVARVADLDEQVRESHLEGTTGIAHTRWATHGAPVTDNAHPIFSSNALALVHNGIIENYETLRETLRGKGYEFVSQTDTEVIAHLVHSLYQGDLFAAVRAAVKQLHGAYAIAVLHKDQPHTVVGARQGSPLVVGLGQGENFLAS
;
A
#
# COMPACT_ATOMS: atom_id res chain seq x y z
N MET A 1 -9.20 12.06 5.60
CA MET A 1 -9.09 11.24 4.36
C MET A 1 -7.65 10.79 4.25
N CYS A 2 -7.34 9.52 4.11
CA CYS A 2 -5.95 9.06 4.04
C CYS A 2 -5.18 9.61 2.80
N GLY A 3 -3.86 9.43 2.75
CA GLY A 3 -3.01 9.80 1.62
C GLY A 3 -2.27 8.60 1.02
N ILE A 4 -2.28 8.45 -0.30
CA ILE A 4 -1.47 7.44 -1.04
C ILE A 4 -0.41 8.16 -1.86
N VAL A 5 0.80 7.61 -1.88
CA VAL A 5 1.86 7.96 -2.85
C VAL A 5 2.46 6.66 -3.38
N GLY A 6 2.74 6.60 -4.67
CA GLY A 6 3.44 5.49 -5.32
C GLY A 6 4.40 6.02 -6.38
N ALA A 7 5.49 5.28 -6.61
CA ALA A 7 6.50 5.65 -7.57
C ALA A 7 7.17 4.42 -8.19
N VAL A 8 7.51 4.54 -9.47
CA VAL A 8 8.43 3.65 -10.20
C VAL A 8 9.44 4.53 -10.91
N ALA A 9 10.73 4.33 -10.64
CA ALA A 9 11.83 5.10 -11.22
C ALA A 9 13.07 4.23 -11.46
N GLN A 10 14.19 4.88 -11.84
CA GLN A 10 15.52 4.26 -11.89
C GLN A 10 16.43 4.70 -10.73
N ARG A 11 15.97 5.64 -9.91
CA ARG A 11 16.67 6.18 -8.73
C ARG A 11 15.96 5.75 -7.45
N ASN A 12 16.60 5.94 -6.31
CA ASN A 12 15.94 5.74 -5.01
C ASN A 12 14.71 6.67 -4.90
N ILE A 13 13.53 6.08 -4.74
CA ILE A 13 12.24 6.80 -4.65
C ILE A 13 11.84 7.15 -3.23
N VAL A 14 12.54 6.62 -2.22
CA VAL A 14 12.16 6.76 -0.81
C VAL A 14 12.02 8.24 -0.38
N PRO A 15 12.98 9.14 -0.71
CA PRO A 15 12.82 10.57 -0.39
C PRO A 15 11.58 11.20 -1.05
N VAL A 16 11.21 10.76 -2.25
CA VAL A 16 10.03 11.26 -2.97
C VAL A 16 8.75 10.78 -2.29
N LEU A 17 8.70 9.52 -1.86
CA LEU A 17 7.56 8.98 -1.12
C LEU A 17 7.37 9.72 0.20
N ILE A 18 8.43 9.94 0.98
CA ILE A 18 8.38 10.67 2.25
C ILE A 18 7.90 12.11 2.03
N GLU A 19 8.43 12.82 1.02
CA GLU A 19 7.99 14.18 0.71
C GLU A 19 6.51 14.22 0.27
N GLY A 20 6.06 13.23 -0.50
CA GLY A 20 4.66 13.06 -0.83
C GLY A 20 3.78 12.87 0.41
N LEU A 21 4.24 12.06 1.39
CA LEU A 21 3.53 11.89 2.66
C LEU A 21 3.45 13.20 3.47
N ARG A 22 4.53 13.98 3.54
CA ARG A 22 4.52 15.29 4.22
C ARG A 22 3.45 16.22 3.65
N ARG A 23 3.30 16.23 2.32
CA ARG A 23 2.27 17.02 1.63
C ARG A 23 0.86 16.51 1.85
N LEU A 24 0.68 15.23 2.21
CA LEU A 24 -0.62 14.60 2.44
C LEU A 24 -0.96 14.42 3.94
N GLU A 25 -0.04 14.75 4.85
CA GLU A 25 -0.19 14.54 6.30
C GLU A 25 -1.38 15.32 6.89
N TYR A 26 -1.76 16.44 6.27
CA TYR A 26 -2.94 17.23 6.67
C TYR A 26 -4.25 16.44 6.54
N ARG A 27 -4.27 15.33 5.79
CA ARG A 27 -5.48 14.54 5.56
C ARG A 27 -5.62 13.34 6.51
N GLY A 28 -4.52 12.85 7.10
CA GLY A 28 -4.47 11.72 8.03
C GLY A 28 -3.12 11.62 8.75
N TYR A 29 -3.15 11.34 10.05
CA TYR A 29 -1.98 11.46 10.94
C TYR A 29 -1.96 10.42 12.08
N ASP A 30 -2.82 9.41 12.04
CA ASP A 30 -2.85 8.37 13.09
C ASP A 30 -1.70 7.36 12.92
N SER A 31 -1.28 7.14 11.68
CA SER A 31 -0.08 6.38 11.34
C SER A 31 0.38 6.68 9.93
N CYS A 32 1.62 6.30 9.62
CA CYS A 32 2.19 6.42 8.29
C CYS A 32 3.15 5.25 8.00
N GLY A 33 3.48 5.05 6.73
CA GLY A 33 4.45 4.04 6.35
C GLY A 33 4.83 4.10 4.88
N VAL A 34 5.92 3.40 4.58
CA VAL A 34 6.47 3.23 3.23
C VAL A 34 6.86 1.78 3.04
N ALA A 35 6.69 1.29 1.82
CA ALA A 35 7.23 0.02 1.37
C ALA A 35 7.89 0.18 0.01
N VAL A 36 9.03 -0.47 -0.15
CA VAL A 36 9.80 -0.49 -1.39
C VAL A 36 10.25 -1.90 -1.71
N LEU A 37 10.60 -2.13 -2.97
CA LEU A 37 11.36 -3.32 -3.36
C LEU A 37 12.84 -3.02 -3.20
N ALA A 38 13.45 -3.62 -2.18
CA ALA A 38 14.86 -3.50 -1.84
C ALA A 38 15.53 -4.87 -2.03
N ASN A 39 16.56 -4.93 -2.88
CA ASN A 39 17.27 -6.18 -3.20
C ASN A 39 16.33 -7.32 -3.67
N GLY A 40 15.29 -6.97 -4.43
CA GLY A 40 14.31 -7.93 -4.95
C GLY A 40 13.25 -8.39 -3.93
N GLU A 41 13.27 -7.90 -2.70
CA GLU A 41 12.31 -8.26 -1.66
C GLU A 41 11.52 -7.03 -1.17
N PRO A 42 10.24 -7.17 -0.80
CA PRO A 42 9.48 -6.09 -0.18
C PRO A 42 10.04 -5.79 1.22
N GLN A 43 10.39 -4.54 1.45
CA GLN A 43 10.76 -4.02 2.76
C GLN A 43 9.87 -2.83 3.12
N ARG A 44 9.58 -2.64 4.41
CA ARG A 44 8.71 -1.56 4.88
C ARG A 44 9.19 -0.94 6.19
N ALA A 45 8.88 0.33 6.35
CA ALA A 45 8.89 1.05 7.62
C ALA A 45 7.49 1.58 7.90
N ARG A 46 7.02 1.48 9.15
CA ARG A 46 5.69 1.93 9.58
C ARG A 46 5.79 2.55 10.96
N SER A 47 5.08 3.65 11.17
CA SER A 47 5.07 4.39 12.42
C SER A 47 3.66 4.83 12.78
N VAL A 48 3.32 4.79 14.07
CA VAL A 48 2.12 5.47 14.63
C VAL A 48 2.41 6.92 15.02
N ALA A 49 3.66 7.35 14.86
CA ALA A 49 4.06 8.74 15.01
C ALA A 49 3.95 9.49 13.67
N ARG A 50 4.49 10.70 13.60
CA ARG A 50 4.35 11.60 12.44
C ARG A 50 5.28 11.17 11.31
N VAL A 51 5.08 11.76 10.13
CA VAL A 51 5.91 11.47 8.94
C VAL A 51 7.39 11.82 9.19
N ALA A 52 7.68 12.78 10.08
CA ALA A 52 9.04 13.11 10.48
C ALA A 52 9.76 11.94 11.18
N ASP A 53 9.07 11.20 12.05
CA ASP A 53 9.63 10.04 12.73
C ASP A 53 9.85 8.87 11.76
N LEU A 54 8.93 8.69 10.80
CA LEU A 54 9.10 7.70 9.74
C LEU A 54 10.34 8.00 8.88
N ASP A 55 10.59 9.27 8.56
CA ASP A 55 11.77 9.70 7.80
C ASP A 55 13.07 9.37 8.54
N GLU A 56 13.09 9.52 9.87
CA GLU A 56 14.23 9.10 10.68
C GLU A 56 14.45 7.59 10.64
N GLN A 57 13.40 6.79 10.88
CA GLN A 57 13.49 5.32 10.81
C GLN A 57 14.00 4.82 9.45
N VAL A 58 13.55 5.45 8.37
CA VAL A 58 13.95 5.13 7.00
C VAL A 58 15.43 5.46 6.76
N ARG A 59 15.92 6.59 7.29
CA ARG A 59 17.34 6.96 7.22
C ARG A 59 18.22 6.00 8.01
N GLU A 60 17.80 5.65 9.23
CA GLU A 60 18.54 4.73 10.12
C GLU A 60 18.62 3.30 9.57
N SER A 61 17.54 2.83 8.94
CA SER A 61 17.49 1.49 8.33
C SER A 61 18.11 1.42 6.93
N HIS A 62 18.54 2.55 6.37
CA HIS A 62 19.01 2.65 4.98
C HIS A 62 18.02 2.03 3.98
N LEU A 63 16.72 2.27 4.18
CA LEU A 63 15.69 1.74 3.30
C LEU A 63 15.74 2.47 1.96
N GLU A 64 16.03 1.73 0.89
CA GLU A 64 16.13 2.26 -0.47
C GLU A 64 15.47 1.32 -1.48
N GLY A 65 14.93 1.88 -2.56
CA GLY A 65 14.37 1.10 -3.65
C GLY A 65 13.90 1.99 -4.79
N THR A 66 13.76 1.41 -5.98
CA THR A 66 13.36 2.13 -7.21
C THR A 66 11.85 2.09 -7.46
N THR A 67 11.14 1.21 -6.75
CA THR A 67 9.70 1.03 -6.83
C THR A 67 9.13 0.95 -5.43
N GLY A 68 8.07 1.70 -5.16
CA GLY A 68 7.48 1.73 -3.84
C GLY A 68 6.14 2.44 -3.75
N ILE A 69 5.52 2.25 -2.59
CA ILE A 69 4.24 2.83 -2.20
C ILE A 69 4.33 3.33 -0.74
N ALA A 70 3.59 4.36 -0.42
CA ALA A 70 3.56 4.97 0.89
C ALA A 70 2.15 5.45 1.24
N HIS A 71 1.90 5.58 2.53
CA HIS A 71 0.58 5.91 3.05
C HIS A 71 0.61 6.78 4.31
N THR A 72 -0.36 7.69 4.42
CA THR A 72 -0.79 8.28 5.69
C THR A 72 -2.20 7.82 6.01
N ARG A 73 -2.42 7.35 7.24
CA ARG A 73 -3.67 6.73 7.68
C ARG A 73 -4.45 7.64 8.63
N TRP A 74 -5.75 7.70 8.39
CA TRP A 74 -6.79 8.08 9.35
C TRP A 74 -7.58 6.80 9.66
N ALA A 75 -7.58 6.35 10.91
CA ALA A 75 -8.14 5.06 11.29
C ALA A 75 -9.68 5.04 11.18
N THR A 76 -10.22 4.05 10.47
CA THR A 76 -11.67 3.73 10.44
C THR A 76 -11.91 2.34 11.03
N HIS A 77 -11.26 1.32 10.46
CA HIS A 77 -11.26 -0.06 10.96
C HIS A 77 -9.94 -0.40 11.64
N GLY A 78 -9.99 -0.74 12.94
CA GLY A 78 -8.83 -1.12 13.74
C GLY A 78 -8.07 0.07 14.35
N ALA A 79 -7.55 -0.16 15.56
CA ALA A 79 -6.85 0.85 16.36
C ALA A 79 -5.61 1.44 15.65
N PRO A 80 -5.14 2.64 16.03
CA PRO A 80 -3.90 3.23 15.52
C PRO A 80 -2.68 2.53 16.12
N VAL A 81 -2.43 1.31 15.68
CA VAL A 81 -1.26 0.49 16.04
C VAL A 81 -0.47 0.16 14.78
N THR A 82 0.83 -0.11 14.93
CA THR A 82 1.73 -0.36 13.80
C THR A 82 1.24 -1.49 12.90
N ASP A 83 0.60 -2.53 13.45
CA ASP A 83 0.07 -3.65 12.66
C ASP A 83 -1.03 -3.24 11.68
N ASN A 84 -1.83 -2.24 12.05
CA ASN A 84 -2.88 -1.67 11.20
C ASN A 84 -2.38 -0.54 10.29
N ALA A 85 -1.14 -0.07 10.48
CA ALA A 85 -0.56 0.93 9.59
C ALA A 85 -0.25 0.30 8.22
N HIS A 86 -0.49 1.06 7.16
CA HIS A 86 -0.13 0.66 5.81
C HIS A 86 1.34 1.05 5.53
N PRO A 87 2.03 0.40 4.58
CA PRO A 87 1.55 -0.68 3.70
C PRO A 87 1.36 -2.04 4.38
N ILE A 88 0.31 -2.76 3.96
CA ILE A 88 0.03 -4.14 4.38
C ILE A 88 0.69 -5.11 3.42
N PHE A 89 1.32 -6.16 3.96
CA PHE A 89 1.99 -7.19 3.19
C PHE A 89 1.12 -8.46 3.10
N SER A 90 1.24 -9.19 1.99
CA SER A 90 0.73 -10.55 1.87
C SER A 90 1.87 -11.48 1.44
N SER A 91 2.10 -12.53 2.22
CA SER A 91 3.07 -13.62 1.95
C SER A 91 4.48 -13.15 1.57
N ASN A 92 4.93 -12.01 2.11
CA ASN A 92 6.21 -11.37 1.79
C ASN A 92 6.48 -11.18 0.28
N ALA A 93 5.42 -11.12 -0.54
CA ALA A 93 5.54 -10.99 -1.99
C ALA A 93 4.88 -9.71 -2.50
N LEU A 94 3.80 -9.28 -1.85
CA LEU A 94 2.95 -8.18 -2.26
C LEU A 94 2.82 -7.15 -1.14
N ALA A 95 2.87 -5.87 -1.49
CA ALA A 95 2.55 -4.77 -0.59
C ALA A 95 1.39 -3.92 -1.15
N LEU A 96 0.52 -3.45 -0.25
CA LEU A 96 -0.68 -2.70 -0.61
C LEU A 96 -0.94 -1.52 0.33
N VAL A 97 -1.34 -0.39 -0.25
CA VAL A 97 -1.90 0.77 0.47
C VAL A 97 -3.33 1.03 -0.01
N HIS A 98 -4.16 1.58 0.88
CA HIS A 98 -5.59 1.74 0.65
C HIS A 98 -6.15 3.00 1.30
N ASN A 99 -6.97 3.74 0.54
CA ASN A 99 -7.82 4.82 1.00
C ASN A 99 -9.27 4.45 0.76
N GLY A 100 -10.12 4.52 1.78
CA GLY A 100 -11.53 4.20 1.65
C GLY A 100 -11.95 3.09 2.60
N ILE A 101 -13.07 2.44 2.26
CA ILE A 101 -13.67 1.35 3.05
C ILE A 101 -14.08 0.23 2.11
N ILE A 102 -13.74 -1.00 2.47
CA ILE A 102 -14.25 -2.22 1.83
C ILE A 102 -15.43 -2.74 2.66
N GLU A 103 -16.64 -2.62 2.12
CA GLU A 103 -17.89 -2.91 2.85
C GLU A 103 -18.12 -4.41 3.04
N ASN A 104 -17.63 -5.25 2.12
CA ASN A 104 -17.77 -6.70 2.18
C ASN A 104 -16.53 -7.41 2.76
N TYR A 105 -15.73 -6.71 3.57
CA TYR A 105 -14.46 -7.24 4.09
C TYR A 105 -14.61 -8.48 4.97
N GLU A 106 -15.71 -8.61 5.72
CA GLU A 106 -15.95 -9.78 6.61
C GLU A 106 -16.06 -11.08 5.80
N THR A 107 -16.92 -11.09 4.77
CA THR A 107 -17.09 -12.24 3.87
C THR A 107 -15.79 -12.61 3.14
N LEU A 108 -15.05 -11.60 2.68
CA LEU A 108 -13.75 -11.83 2.04
C LEU A 108 -12.72 -12.39 3.02
N ARG A 109 -12.68 -11.88 4.24
CA ARG A 109 -11.78 -12.34 5.31
C ARG A 109 -12.05 -13.80 5.65
N GLU A 110 -13.30 -14.21 5.80
CA GLU A 110 -13.68 -15.61 6.04
C GLU A 110 -13.26 -16.52 4.88
N THR A 111 -13.53 -16.10 3.64
CA THR A 111 -13.14 -16.85 2.43
C THR A 111 -11.62 -17.04 2.36
N LEU A 112 -10.85 -16.00 2.65
CA LEU A 112 -9.39 -16.03 2.60
C LEU A 112 -8.78 -16.84 3.74
N ARG A 113 -9.38 -16.80 4.95
CA ARG A 113 -9.02 -17.73 6.04
C ARG A 113 -9.23 -19.18 5.63
N GLY A 114 -10.34 -19.48 4.94
CA GLY A 114 -10.60 -20.81 4.36
C GLY A 114 -9.56 -21.27 3.32
N LYS A 115 -8.83 -20.32 2.70
CA LYS A 115 -7.70 -20.58 1.81
C LYS A 115 -6.34 -20.65 2.53
N GLY A 116 -6.32 -20.53 3.86
CA GLY A 116 -5.09 -20.61 4.67
C GLY A 116 -4.38 -19.28 4.91
N TYR A 117 -5.00 -18.13 4.60
CA TYR A 117 -4.42 -16.83 4.95
C TYR A 117 -4.60 -16.51 6.43
N GLU A 118 -3.48 -16.16 7.07
CA GLU A 118 -3.48 -15.59 8.42
C GLU A 118 -3.65 -14.07 8.35
N PHE A 119 -4.54 -13.54 9.18
CA PHE A 119 -4.78 -12.10 9.28
C PHE A 119 -4.16 -11.58 10.57
N VAL A 120 -3.21 -10.67 10.45
CA VAL A 120 -2.52 -10.06 11.59
C VAL A 120 -3.08 -8.67 11.93
N SER A 121 -3.74 -8.01 10.99
CA SER A 121 -4.38 -6.72 11.19
C SER A 121 -5.89 -6.83 11.42
N GLN A 122 -6.46 -5.77 11.97
CA GLN A 122 -7.89 -5.58 12.12
C GLN A 122 -8.50 -4.84 10.91
N THR A 123 -7.68 -4.50 9.92
CA THR A 123 -8.09 -3.63 8.81
C THR A 123 -8.88 -4.39 7.75
N ASP A 124 -9.80 -3.69 7.11
CA ASP A 124 -10.39 -4.10 5.85
C ASP A 124 -9.32 -4.15 4.74
N THR A 125 -8.30 -3.29 4.78
CA THR A 125 -7.19 -3.26 3.81
C THR A 125 -6.48 -4.61 3.63
N GLU A 126 -6.26 -5.37 4.70
CA GLU A 126 -5.56 -6.67 4.62
C GLU A 126 -6.31 -7.69 3.77
N VAL A 127 -7.65 -7.60 3.70
CA VAL A 127 -8.43 -8.48 2.82
C VAL A 127 -8.07 -8.23 1.35
N ILE A 128 -7.78 -6.98 0.98
CA ILE A 128 -7.39 -6.63 -0.39
C ILE A 128 -6.02 -7.22 -0.71
N ALA A 129 -5.06 -7.09 0.20
CA ALA A 129 -3.71 -7.61 0.01
C ALA A 129 -3.71 -9.13 -0.22
N HIS A 130 -4.42 -9.88 0.63
CA HIS A 130 -4.57 -11.33 0.48
C HIS A 130 -5.42 -11.72 -0.73
N LEU A 131 -6.46 -10.97 -1.06
CA LEU A 131 -7.28 -11.25 -2.23
C LEU A 131 -6.45 -11.14 -3.52
N VAL A 132 -5.71 -10.03 -3.69
CA VAL A 132 -4.84 -9.84 -4.86
C VAL A 132 -3.77 -10.93 -4.91
N HIS A 133 -3.13 -11.25 -3.78
CA HIS A 133 -2.14 -12.32 -3.72
C HIS A 133 -2.75 -13.68 -4.12
N SER A 134 -3.97 -14.00 -3.66
CA SER A 134 -4.67 -15.25 -3.98
C SER A 134 -5.07 -15.40 -5.46
N LEU A 135 -5.10 -14.30 -6.20
CA LEU A 135 -5.44 -14.24 -7.62
C LEU A 135 -4.20 -14.05 -8.51
N TYR A 136 -3.01 -13.92 -7.91
CA TYR A 136 -1.77 -13.71 -8.65
C TYR A 136 -1.33 -14.98 -9.39
N GLN A 137 -1.15 -14.84 -10.70
CA GLN A 137 -0.68 -15.91 -11.59
C GLN A 137 0.41 -15.37 -12.54
N GLY A 138 1.34 -14.56 -12.03
CA GLY A 138 2.43 -13.96 -12.81
C GLY A 138 2.09 -12.62 -13.46
N ASP A 139 0.86 -12.10 -13.30
CA ASP A 139 0.42 -10.79 -13.80
C ASP A 139 -0.30 -10.01 -12.68
N LEU A 140 0.36 -8.99 -12.13
CA LEU A 140 -0.16 -8.15 -11.06
C LEU A 140 -1.36 -7.33 -11.52
N PHE A 141 -1.33 -6.83 -12.76
CA PHE A 141 -2.44 -6.06 -13.31
C PHE A 141 -3.68 -6.93 -13.47
N ALA A 142 -3.53 -8.15 -14.00
CA ALA A 142 -4.63 -9.10 -14.10
C ALA A 142 -5.19 -9.49 -12.71
N ALA A 143 -4.31 -9.73 -11.73
CA ALA A 143 -4.70 -10.07 -10.37
C ALA A 143 -5.50 -8.92 -9.69
N VAL A 144 -5.00 -7.68 -9.78
CA VAL A 144 -5.71 -6.51 -9.25
C VAL A 144 -7.05 -6.33 -9.98
N ARG A 145 -7.08 -6.44 -11.31
CA ARG A 145 -8.32 -6.34 -12.11
C ARG A 145 -9.35 -7.41 -11.73
N ALA A 146 -8.93 -8.61 -11.35
CA ALA A 146 -9.81 -9.67 -10.87
C ALA A 146 -10.28 -9.41 -9.43
N ALA A 147 -9.40 -8.87 -8.56
CA ALA A 147 -9.72 -8.54 -7.18
C ALA A 147 -10.77 -7.43 -7.09
N VAL A 148 -10.61 -6.32 -7.83
CA VAL A 148 -11.53 -5.16 -7.75
C VAL A 148 -12.97 -5.48 -8.12
N LYS A 149 -13.21 -6.54 -8.90
CA LYS A 149 -14.57 -7.03 -9.23
C LYS A 149 -15.30 -7.65 -8.03
N GLN A 150 -14.55 -8.03 -6.99
CA GLN A 150 -15.07 -8.65 -5.77
C GLN A 150 -15.12 -7.66 -4.60
N LEU A 151 -14.61 -6.43 -4.76
CA LEU A 151 -14.59 -5.42 -3.72
C LEU A 151 -15.85 -4.55 -3.80
N HIS A 152 -16.54 -4.40 -2.66
CA HIS A 152 -17.66 -3.46 -2.52
C HIS A 152 -17.24 -2.27 -1.65
N GLY A 153 -17.73 -1.08 -2.01
CA GLY A 153 -17.43 0.17 -1.30
C GLY A 153 -16.75 1.21 -2.18
N ALA A 154 -16.21 2.24 -1.53
CA ALA A 154 -15.46 3.32 -2.15
C ALA A 154 -14.00 3.26 -1.70
N TYR A 155 -13.08 3.04 -2.63
CA TYR A 155 -11.67 2.80 -2.37
C TYR A 155 -10.73 3.36 -3.45
N ALA A 156 -9.50 3.59 -3.07
CA ALA A 156 -8.34 3.73 -3.96
C ALA A 156 -7.21 2.90 -3.37
N ILE A 157 -6.51 2.16 -4.24
CA ILE A 157 -5.40 1.29 -3.83
C ILE A 157 -4.17 1.51 -4.71
N ALA A 158 -3.00 1.23 -4.16
CA ALA A 158 -1.78 1.03 -4.92
C ALA A 158 -1.09 -0.26 -4.45
N VAL A 159 -0.62 -1.04 -5.40
CA VAL A 159 -0.11 -2.39 -5.16
C VAL A 159 1.21 -2.58 -5.89
N LEU A 160 2.17 -3.22 -5.23
CA LEU A 160 3.42 -3.69 -5.82
C LEU A 160 3.61 -5.18 -5.53
N HIS A 161 4.38 -5.86 -6.39
CA HIS A 161 4.72 -7.27 -6.25
C HIS A 161 6.20 -7.47 -6.56
N LYS A 162 6.89 -8.30 -5.78
CA LYS A 162 8.34 -8.47 -5.91
C LYS A 162 8.79 -9.01 -7.26
N ASP A 163 8.01 -9.92 -7.84
CA ASP A 163 8.27 -10.48 -9.17
C ASP A 163 7.94 -9.52 -10.33
N GLN A 164 7.40 -8.33 -10.05
CA GLN A 164 7.13 -7.28 -11.04
C GLN A 164 7.73 -5.95 -10.61
N PRO A 165 9.07 -5.87 -10.49
CA PRO A 165 9.74 -4.79 -9.79
C PRO A 165 9.64 -3.43 -10.46
N HIS A 166 9.16 -3.36 -11.70
CA HIS A 166 8.99 -2.12 -12.46
C HIS A 166 7.52 -1.72 -12.63
N THR A 167 6.65 -2.26 -11.78
CA THR A 167 5.21 -2.07 -11.89
C THR A 167 4.61 -1.69 -10.55
N VAL A 168 3.84 -0.61 -10.53
CA VAL A 168 2.85 -0.32 -9.49
C VAL A 168 1.49 -0.30 -10.16
N VAL A 169 0.54 -1.07 -9.60
CA VAL A 169 -0.84 -1.10 -10.10
C VAL A 169 -1.73 -0.31 -9.15
N GLY A 170 -2.38 0.72 -9.68
CA GLY A 170 -3.41 1.48 -8.98
C GLY A 170 -4.81 1.09 -9.43
N ALA A 171 -5.79 1.16 -8.53
CA ALA A 171 -7.20 1.08 -8.87
C ALA A 171 -7.99 2.09 -8.04
N ARG A 172 -9.07 2.64 -8.59
CA ARG A 172 -9.92 3.60 -7.91
C ARG A 172 -11.40 3.36 -8.19
N GLN A 173 -12.22 3.49 -7.16
CA GLN A 173 -13.67 3.48 -7.20
C GLN A 173 -14.18 4.42 -6.10
N GLY A 174 -14.69 5.59 -6.44
CA GLY A 174 -15.17 6.58 -5.47
C GLY A 174 -14.07 7.44 -4.82
N SER A 175 -12.96 6.85 -4.36
CA SER A 175 -11.81 7.64 -3.83
C SER A 175 -10.89 8.13 -4.96
N PRO A 176 -10.30 9.34 -4.86
CA PRO A 176 -9.45 9.90 -5.89
C PRO A 176 -8.10 9.17 -6.00
N LEU A 177 -7.61 9.11 -7.23
CA LEU A 177 -6.27 8.62 -7.58
C LEU A 177 -5.87 9.25 -8.92
N VAL A 178 -4.64 9.75 -9.01
CA VAL A 178 -4.06 10.41 -10.19
C VAL A 178 -2.70 9.83 -10.51
N VAL A 179 -2.38 9.74 -11.80
CA VAL A 179 -1.06 9.33 -12.30
C VAL A 179 -0.26 10.57 -12.68
N GLY A 180 0.96 10.67 -12.19
CA GLY A 180 1.94 11.67 -12.59
C GLY A 180 2.93 11.08 -13.59
N LEU A 181 3.05 11.70 -14.77
CA LEU A 181 3.99 11.29 -15.80
C LEU A 181 5.31 12.04 -15.63
N GLY A 182 6.39 11.32 -15.41
CA GLY A 182 7.76 11.85 -15.38
C GLY A 182 8.57 11.41 -16.60
N GLN A 183 9.83 11.84 -16.66
CA GLN A 183 10.77 11.37 -17.68
C GLN A 183 11.54 10.16 -17.14
N GLY A 184 11.19 8.95 -17.63
CA GLY A 184 11.81 7.71 -17.15
C GLY A 184 11.39 7.27 -15.74
N GLU A 185 10.38 7.95 -15.18
CA GLU A 185 9.77 7.64 -13.89
C GLU A 185 8.28 8.01 -13.93
N ASN A 186 7.45 7.31 -13.14
CA ASN A 186 6.02 7.58 -13.03
C ASN A 186 5.59 7.54 -11.56
N PHE A 187 4.54 8.31 -11.27
CA PHE A 187 4.02 8.51 -9.93
C PHE A 187 2.52 8.22 -9.86
N LEU A 188 2.04 7.94 -8.66
CA LEU A 188 0.64 7.72 -8.34
C LEU A 188 0.32 8.42 -7.02
N ALA A 189 -0.77 9.19 -6.93
CA ALA A 189 -1.17 9.83 -5.67
C ALA A 189 -2.68 10.02 -5.54
N SER A 190 -3.18 10.18 -4.31
CA SER A 190 -4.61 10.41 -3.98
C SER A 190 -4.99 11.87 -3.77
#